data_AF-A0A534LMW6-F1
#
_entry.id   AF-A0A534LMW6-F1
#
_cell.length_a   1.000
_cell.length_b   1.000
_cell.length_c   1.000
_cell.angle_alpha   90.00
_cell.angle_beta   90.00
_cell.angle_gamma   90.00
#
_symmetry.space_group_name_H-M   'P 1'
#
loop_
_entity.id
_entity.type
_entity.pdbx_description
1 polymer ?
#
loop_
_entity_poly.entity_id
_entity_poly.type
_entity_poly.pdbx_seq_one_letter_code
_entity_poly.pdbx_strand_id
1 'polypeptide(L)' 'AGLIRRAASLQTHLKEHGKDLSNKRGLQLIESKIRRLSRYYKDRGIIPVEWEYSLKLAELQVK' A
#
# COMPACT_ATOMS: atom_id res chain seq x y z
N ALA A 1 4.95 11.90 3.66
CA ALA A 1 5.15 10.79 2.70
C ALA A 1 3.82 10.11 2.41
N GLY A 2 3.56 9.71 1.16
CA GLY A 2 2.33 8.99 0.78
C GLY A 2 2.30 7.55 1.30
N LEU A 3 1.11 7.01 1.60
CA LEU A 3 0.93 5.66 2.14
C LEU A 3 1.53 4.57 1.23
N ILE A 4 1.42 4.75 -0.09
CA ILE A 4 1.96 3.83 -1.11
C ILE A 4 3.49 3.71 -0.98
N ARG A 5 4.19 4.84 -0.87
CA ARG A 5 5.66 4.84 -0.70
C ARG A 5 6.10 4.15 0.58
N ARG A 6 5.36 4.36 1.68
CA ARG A 6 5.65 3.73 2.97
C ARG A 6 5.42 2.21 2.93
N ALA A 7 4.35 1.76 2.26
CA ALA A 7 4.07 0.34 2.08
C ALA A 7 5.18 -0.36 1.28
N ALA A 8 5.61 0.23 0.16
CA ALA A 8 6.69 -0.32 -0.67
C ALA A 8 8.03 -0.41 0.07
N SER A 9 8.40 0.62 0.85
CA SER A 9 9.62 0.57 1.68
C SER A 9 9.56 -0.52 2.75
N LEU A 10 8.42 -0.66 3.44
CA LEU A 10 8.20 -1.74 4.42
C LEU A 10 8.24 -3.12 3.75
N GLN A 11 7.75 -3.24 2.53
CA GLN A 11 7.79 -4.49 1.79
C GLN A 11 9.22 -4.90 1.45
N THR A 12 10.08 -3.97 1.01
CA THR A 12 11.50 -4.25 0.79
C THR A 12 12.18 -4.70 2.09
N HIS A 13 11.93 -4.00 3.20
CA HIS A 13 12.43 -4.41 4.52
C HIS A 13 12.00 -5.82 4.91
N LEU A 14 10.72 -6.16 4.71
CA LEU A 14 10.19 -7.49 5.06
C LEU A 14 10.64 -8.61 4.10
N LYS A 15 11.10 -8.29 2.88
CA LYS A 15 11.74 -9.28 1.99
C LYS A 15 13.06 -9.77 2.58
N GLU A 16 13.83 -8.88 3.19
CA GLU A 16 15.09 -9.21 3.87
C GLU A 16 14.86 -9.73 5.30
N HIS A 17 13.87 -9.19 6.00
CA HIS A 17 13.57 -9.47 7.41
C HIS A 17 12.15 -10.03 7.62
N GLY A 18 11.86 -11.20 7.03
CA GLY A 18 10.52 -11.81 7.05
C GLY A 18 9.98 -12.22 8.43
N LYS A 19 10.82 -12.27 9.47
CA LYS A 19 10.42 -12.60 10.86
C LYS A 19 9.96 -11.39 11.67
N ASP A 20 10.01 -10.18 11.11
CA ASP A 20 9.56 -8.97 11.77
C ASP A 20 8.02 -8.85 11.79
N LEU A 21 7.42 -9.45 12.82
CA LEU A 21 5.96 -9.51 12.99
C LEU A 21 5.32 -8.14 13.22
N SER A 22 6.04 -7.22 13.87
CA SER A 22 5.54 -5.87 14.15
C SER A 22 5.35 -5.09 12.86
N ASN A 23 6.38 -5.09 12.00
CA ASN A 23 6.30 -4.42 10.71
C ASN A 23 5.38 -5.13 9.73
N LYS A 24 5.22 -6.45 9.81
CA LYS A 24 4.20 -7.19 9.04
C LYS A 24 2.78 -6.73 9.38
N ARG A 25 2.47 -6.56 10.67
CA ARG A 25 1.19 -5.97 11.10
C ARG A 25 1.06 -4.52 10.64
N GLY A 26 2.14 -3.74 10.73
CA GLY A 26 2.19 -2.37 10.23
C GLY A 26 1.84 -2.26 8.74
N LEU A 27 2.39 -3.15 7.91
CA LEU A 27 2.10 -3.22 6.47
C LEU A 27 0.61 -3.48 6.23
N GLN A 28 0.01 -4.46 6.91
CA GLN A 28 -1.42 -4.79 6.79
C GLN A 28 -2.35 -3.60 7.13
N LEU A 29 -2.00 -2.81 8.15
CA LEU A 29 -2.75 -1.62 8.54
C LEU A 29 -2.67 -0.53 7.47
N ILE A 30 -1.49 -0.33 6.89
CA ILE A 30 -1.28 0.64 5.81
C ILE A 30 -2.08 0.22 4.56
N GLU A 31 -2.02 -1.05 4.16
CA GLU A 31 -2.79 -1.59 3.05
C GLU A 31 -4.30 -1.40 3.25
N SER A 32 -4.79 -1.70 4.45
CA SER A 32 -6.20 -1.50 4.82
C SER A 32 -6.61 -0.03 4.69
N LYS A 33 -5.73 0.90 5.06
CA LYS A 33 -5.97 2.35 4.90
C LYS A 33 -5.98 2.76 3.44
N ILE A 34 -5.06 2.24 2.61
CA ILE A 34 -5.03 2.50 1.17
C ILE A 34 -6.32 2.00 0.51
N ARG A 35 -6.78 0.79 0.83
CA ARG A 35 -8.05 0.24 0.31
C ARG A 35 -9.27 1.08 0.70
N ARG A 36 -9.31 1.60 1.93
CA ARG A 36 -10.38 2.51 2.38
C ARG A 36 -10.38 3.83 1.60
N LEU A 37 -9.22 4.45 1.44
CA LEU A 37 -9.10 5.69 0.68
C LEU A 37 -9.41 5.46 -0.81
N SER A 38 -8.97 4.34 -1.36
CA SER A 38 -9.31 3.94 -2.72
C SER A 38 -10.82 3.90 -2.95
N ARG A 39 -11.57 3.17 -2.10
CA ARG A 39 -13.04 3.16 -2.17
C ARG A 39 -13.63 4.56 -2.10
N TYR A 40 -13.22 5.34 -1.10
CA TYR A 40 -13.70 6.72 -0.94
C TYR A 40 -13.46 7.61 -2.17
N TYR A 41 -12.29 7.51 -2.80
CA TYR A 41 -11.97 8.30 -3.99
C TYR A 41 -12.64 7.76 -5.25
N LYS A 42 -12.92 6.44 -5.35
CA LYS A 42 -13.76 5.86 -6.41
C LYS A 42 -15.20 6.34 -6.31
N ASP A 43 -15.77 6.30 -5.11
CA ASP A 43 -17.15 6.74 -4.85
C ASP A 43 -17.36 8.21 -5.22
N ARG A 44 -16.31 9.03 -5.09
CA ARG A 44 -16.30 10.45 -5.48
C ARG A 44 -15.94 10.70 -6.94
N GLY A 45 -15.62 9.67 -7.72
CA GLY A 45 -15.21 9.80 -9.13
C GLY A 45 -13.85 10.47 -9.34
N ILE A 46 -13.01 10.56 -8.30
CA ILE A 46 -11.68 11.19 -8.39
C ILE A 46 -10.66 10.24 -9.04
N ILE A 47 -10.81 8.93 -8.80
CA ILE A 47 -9.99 7.90 -9.44
C ILE A 47 -10.88 6.93 -10.22
N PRO A 48 -10.35 6.29 -11.28
CA PRO A 48 -11.10 5.30 -12.04
C PRO A 48 -11.64 4.17 -11.15
N VAL A 49 -12.86 3.71 -11.43
CA VAL A 49 -13.50 2.60 -10.70
C VAL A 49 -12.65 1.32 -10.79
N GLU A 50 -12.02 1.12 -11.94
CA GLU A 50 -11.09 0.00 -12.23
C GLU A 50 -9.75 0.10 -11.51
N TRP A 51 -9.46 1.20 -10.80
CA TRP A 51 -8.19 1.35 -10.12
C TRP A 51 -8.09 0.34 -8.96
N GLU A 52 -7.10 -0.54 -8.96
CA GLU A 52 -6.86 -1.46 -7.87
C GLU A 52 -5.45 -1.29 -7.29
N TYR A 53 -5.37 -1.33 -5.95
CA TYR A 53 -4.10 -1.33 -5.27
C TYR A 53 -3.45 -2.71 -5.37
N SER A 54 -2.42 -2.83 -6.21
CA SER A 54 -1.52 -3.98 -6.26
C SER A 54 -0.14 -3.62 -5.70
N LEU A 55 0.43 -4.52 -4.90
CA LEU A 55 1.77 -4.36 -4.34
C LEU A 55 2.84 -4.17 -5.42
N LYS A 56 2.68 -4.88 -6.55
CA LYS A 56 3.60 -4.79 -7.70
C LYS A 56 3.56 -3.41 -8.36
N LEU A 57 2.39 -2.75 -8.34
CA LEU A 57 2.25 -1.36 -8.81
C LEU A 57 2.86 -0.37 -7.81
N ALA A 58 2.77 -0.64 -6.51
CA ALA A 58 3.36 0.21 -5.48
C ALA A 58 4.90 0.26 -5.57
N GLU A 59 5.55 -0.86 -5.87
CA GLU A 59 7.00 -0.93 -6.10
C GLU A 59 7.45 -0.08 -7.32
N LEU A 60 6.64 -0.04 -8.38
CA LEU A 60 6.93 0.75 -9.58
C LEU A 60 6.86 2.26 -9.34
N GLN A 61 6.01 2.70 -8.42
CA GLN A 61 5.73 4.13 -8.11
C GLN A 61 6.77 4.78 -7.18
N VAL A 62 7.76 4.02 -6.70
CA VAL A 62 8.81 4.51 -5.77
C VAL A 62 10.14 4.76 -6.49
N LYS A 63 10.25 4.39 -7.76
CA LYS A 63 11.40 4.73 -8.62
C LYS A 63 11.37 6.19 -9.08
#